data_AF-A0A4Q6BQP3-F1
#
_entry.id   AF-A0A4Q6BQP3-F1
#
_cell.length_a   1.000
_cell.length_b   1.000
_cell.length_c   1.000
_cell.angle_alpha   90.00
_cell.angle_beta   90.00
_cell.angle_gamma   90.00
#
_symmetry.space_group_name_H-M   'P 1'
#
loop_
_entity.id
_entity.type
_entity.pdbx_description
1 polymer ?
#
loop_
_entity_poly.entity_id
_entity_poly.type
_entity_poly.pdbx_seq_one_letter_code
_entity_poly.pdbx_strand_id
1 'polypeptide(L)'
;FMHQLTKSLAFSTANHVEVECATVTLEKTDIVKKGIALKVPWNLLWPCYFSGDKWCGECESCLRSARAFKTAGVPVEGLYAKSIY
;
A
#
# COMPACT_ATOMS: atom_id res chain seq x y z
N PHE A 1 -9.63 17.17 5.10
CA PHE A 1 -9.36 16.27 6.25
C PHE A 1 -7.96 16.49 6.81
N MET A 2 -6.89 16.16 6.08
CA MET A 2 -5.48 16.27 6.55
C MET A 2 -5.14 17.61 7.21
N HIS A 3 -5.48 18.73 6.56
CA HIS A 3 -5.27 20.07 7.12
C HIS A 3 -5.96 20.29 8.48
N GLN A 4 -7.18 19.78 8.65
CA GLN A 4 -7.90 19.91 9.92
C GLN A 4 -7.28 19.00 11.01
N LEU A 5 -6.70 17.86 10.61
CA LEU A 5 -5.98 16.99 11.53
C LEU A 5 -4.68 17.64 12.02
N THR A 6 -3.89 18.25 11.12
CA THR A 6 -2.72 19.07 11.46
C THR A 6 -3.10 20.19 12.42
N LYS A 7 -4.19 20.92 12.12
CA LYS A 7 -4.68 21.99 12.99
C LYS A 7 -5.06 21.48 14.38
N SER A 8 -5.70 20.32 14.48
CA SER A 8 -6.04 19.68 15.76
C SER A 8 -4.78 19.30 16.55
N LEU A 9 -3.82 18.65 15.90
CA LEU A 9 -2.56 18.22 16.53
C LEU A 9 -1.70 19.41 17.00
N ALA A 10 -1.77 20.56 16.33
CA ALA A 10 -1.10 21.77 16.79
C ALA A 10 -1.59 22.26 18.17
N PHE A 11 -2.82 21.93 18.58
CA PHE A 11 -3.31 22.21 19.94
C PHE A 11 -3.03 21.06 20.92
N SER A 12 -2.95 19.82 20.43
CA SER A 12 -2.71 18.62 21.25
C SER A 12 -1.23 18.32 21.50
N THR A 13 -0.32 18.92 20.75
CA THR A 13 1.12 18.66 20.79
C THR A 13 1.88 19.97 20.93
N ALA A 14 2.93 19.98 21.77
CA ALA A 14 3.72 21.19 22.03
C ALA A 14 4.66 21.57 20.87
N ASN A 15 4.87 20.68 19.92
CA ASN A 15 5.87 20.79 18.85
C ASN A 15 5.28 20.98 17.44
N HIS A 16 3.98 21.29 17.33
CA HIS A 16 3.33 21.66 16.07
C HIS A 16 3.53 20.65 14.93
N VAL A 17 3.30 19.37 15.19
CA VAL A 17 3.46 18.32 14.17
C VAL A 17 2.50 18.50 13.00
N GLU A 18 2.96 18.13 11.79
CA GLU A 18 2.18 18.14 10.57
C GLU A 18 1.83 16.73 10.11
N VAL A 19 0.62 16.55 9.59
CA VAL A 19 0.15 15.26 9.06
C VAL A 19 0.37 15.21 7.56
N GLU A 20 1.23 14.30 7.13
CA GLU A 20 1.52 14.02 5.74
C GLU A 20 0.98 12.65 5.31
N CYS A 21 0.42 12.58 4.11
CA CYS A 21 -0.02 11.31 3.51
C CYS A 21 0.45 11.25 2.05
N ALA A 22 1.66 10.73 1.85
CA ALA A 22 2.35 10.70 0.56
C ALA A 22 1.59 9.95 -0.55
N THR A 23 0.59 9.15 -0.21
CA THR A 23 -0.19 8.35 -1.16
C THR A 23 -1.63 8.82 -1.33
N VAL A 24 -2.03 9.95 -0.71
CA VAL A 24 -3.45 10.37 -0.67
C VAL A 24 -4.06 10.65 -2.04
N THR A 25 -3.26 11.14 -2.99
CA THR A 25 -3.68 11.42 -4.38
C THR A 25 -3.34 10.29 -5.35
N LEU A 26 -2.77 9.19 -4.86
CA LEU A 26 -2.26 8.11 -5.70
C LEU A 26 -3.26 6.96 -5.77
N GLU A 27 -3.52 6.48 -7.00
CA GLU A 27 -4.15 5.19 -7.18
C GLU A 27 -3.19 4.06 -6.78
N LYS A 28 -3.73 2.88 -6.48
CA LYS A 28 -2.90 1.73 -6.06
C LYS A 28 -1.83 1.38 -7.11
N THR A 29 -2.16 1.54 -8.39
CA THR A 29 -1.22 1.39 -9.51
C THR A 29 -0.08 2.41 -9.46
N ASP A 30 -0.36 3.66 -9.10
CA ASP A 30 0.66 4.72 -9.01
C ASP A 30 1.56 4.51 -7.80
N ILE A 31 1.01 3.99 -6.69
CA ILE A 31 1.80 3.56 -5.53
C ILE A 31 2.78 2.46 -5.94
N VAL A 32 2.35 1.46 -6.71
CA VAL A 32 3.25 0.39 -7.20
C VAL A 32 4.31 0.98 -8.13
N LYS A 33 3.96 1.82 -9.10
CA LYS A 33 4.93 2.50 -9.98
C LYS A 33 5.96 3.31 -9.20
N LYS A 34 5.53 4.04 -8.17
CA LYS A 34 6.43 4.78 -7.28
C LYS A 34 7.37 3.84 -6.54
N GLY A 35 6.86 2.71 -6.05
CA GLY A 35 7.67 1.68 -5.40
C GLY A 35 8.71 1.04 -6.32
N ILE A 36 8.42 0.89 -7.62
CA ILE A 36 9.42 0.46 -8.63
C ILE A 36 10.56 1.48 -8.71
N ALA A 37 10.24 2.77 -8.84
CA ALA A 37 11.25 3.83 -8.90
C ALA A 37 12.11 3.89 -7.62
N LEU A 38 11.53 3.54 -6.47
CA LEU A 38 12.22 3.47 -5.18
C LEU A 38 12.88 2.12 -4.89
N LYS A 39 12.79 1.14 -5.80
CA LYS A 39 13.34 -0.23 -5.65
C LYS A 39 12.85 -0.92 -4.36
N VAL A 40 11.55 -0.82 -4.08
CA VAL A 40 10.94 -1.44 -2.89
C VAL A 40 11.08 -2.98 -2.95
N PRO A 41 11.52 -3.63 -1.86
CA PRO A 41 11.56 -5.09 -1.77
C PRO A 41 10.14 -5.66 -1.56
N TRP A 42 9.49 -6.10 -2.65
CA TRP A 42 8.09 -6.55 -2.64
C TRP A 42 7.81 -7.75 -1.73
N ASN A 43 8.82 -8.59 -1.50
CA ASN A 43 8.75 -9.76 -0.61
C ASN A 43 8.60 -9.40 0.88
N LEU A 44 8.81 -8.14 1.26
CA LEU A 44 8.62 -7.67 2.64
C LEU A 44 7.24 -7.05 2.86
N LEU A 45 6.39 -6.98 1.83
CA LEU A 45 5.06 -6.40 1.93
C LEU A 45 4.00 -7.42 2.35
N TRP A 46 2.93 -6.92 2.96
CA TRP A 46 1.76 -7.71 3.31
C TRP A 46 0.47 -6.93 3.05
N PRO A 47 -0.19 -7.11 1.89
CA PRO A 47 -1.49 -6.52 1.63
C PRO A 47 -2.64 -7.37 2.16
N CYS A 48 -2.43 -8.65 2.49
CA CYS A 48 -3.49 -9.61 2.79
C CYS A 48 -4.19 -9.29 4.11
N TYR A 49 -5.52 -9.43 4.15
CA TYR A 49 -6.30 -9.27 5.38
C TYR A 49 -6.17 -10.44 6.34
N PHE A 50 -5.85 -11.62 5.83
CA PHE A 50 -5.62 -12.80 6.63
C PHE A 50 -4.14 -12.94 6.94
N SER A 51 -3.84 -13.51 8.10
CA SER A 51 -2.50 -14.00 8.45
C SER A 51 -2.21 -15.32 7.73
N GLY A 52 -0.95 -15.59 7.44
CA GLY A 52 -0.48 -16.84 6.85
C GLY A 52 0.95 -16.67 6.34
N ASP A 53 1.44 -17.66 5.58
CA ASP A 53 2.79 -17.61 5.00
C ASP A 53 2.84 -16.86 3.66
N LYS A 54 1.71 -16.82 2.95
CA LYS A 54 1.53 -16.17 1.65
C LYS A 54 0.23 -15.39 1.61
N TRP A 55 0.14 -14.43 0.68
CA TRP A 55 -1.06 -13.62 0.48
C TRP A 55 -2.19 -14.50 -0.07
N CYS A 56 -3.39 -14.46 0.52
CA CYS A 56 -4.42 -15.47 0.24
C CYS A 56 -4.90 -15.53 -1.22
N GLY A 57 -4.78 -14.43 -1.97
CA GLY A 57 -5.19 -14.34 -3.38
C GLY A 57 -6.69 -14.14 -3.62
N GLU A 58 -7.53 -14.10 -2.58
CA GLU A 58 -8.99 -13.99 -2.74
C GLU A 58 -9.64 -12.81 -1.99
N CYS A 59 -8.98 -12.25 -0.97
CA CYS A 59 -9.53 -11.09 -0.28
C CYS A 59 -9.40 -9.81 -1.13
N GLU A 60 -10.24 -8.80 -0.87
CA GLU A 60 -10.28 -7.60 -1.70
C GLU A 60 -8.92 -6.87 -1.75
N SER A 61 -8.18 -6.83 -0.64
CA SER A 61 -6.85 -6.20 -0.64
C SER A 61 -5.83 -6.98 -1.47
N CYS A 62 -5.89 -8.32 -1.46
CA CYS A 62 -5.08 -9.19 -2.31
C CYS A 62 -5.40 -8.95 -3.78
N LEU A 63 -6.68 -8.96 -4.16
CA LEU A 63 -7.13 -8.76 -5.53
C LEU A 63 -6.81 -7.35 -6.04
N ARG A 64 -7.02 -6.32 -5.21
CA ARG A 64 -6.65 -4.93 -5.54
C ARG A 64 -5.15 -4.76 -5.76
N SER A 65 -4.33 -5.43 -4.94
CA SER A 65 -2.88 -5.41 -5.11
C SER A 65 -2.45 -6.18 -6.36
N ALA A 66 -3.05 -7.34 -6.64
CA ALA A 66 -2.77 -8.14 -7.83
C ALA A 66 -3.05 -7.36 -9.12
N ARG A 67 -4.21 -6.66 -9.19
CA ARG A 67 -4.54 -5.77 -10.31
C ARG A 67 -3.48 -4.67 -10.49
N ALA A 68 -3.03 -4.06 -9.40
CA ALA A 68 -2.02 -3.00 -9.46
C ALA A 68 -0.64 -3.49 -9.92
N PHE A 69 -0.17 -4.63 -9.39
CA PHE A 69 1.10 -5.24 -9.80
C PHE A 69 1.07 -5.70 -11.26
N LYS A 70 -0.04 -6.30 -11.71
CA LYS A 70 -0.24 -6.68 -13.12
C LYS A 70 -0.13 -5.49 -14.05
N THR A 71 -0.87 -4.41 -13.76
CA THR A 71 -0.84 -3.18 -14.56
C THR A 71 0.54 -2.54 -14.59
N ALA A 72 1.32 -2.70 -13.52
CA ALA A 72 2.69 -2.18 -13.43
C ALA A 72 3.76 -3.14 -13.98
N GLY A 73 3.39 -4.33 -14.45
CA GLY A 73 4.32 -5.32 -14.99
C GLY A 73 5.29 -5.91 -13.95
N VAL A 74 4.89 -5.95 -12.68
CA VAL A 74 5.73 -6.45 -11.58
C VAL A 74 5.33 -7.89 -11.26
N PRO A 75 6.25 -8.88 -11.41
CA PRO A 75 5.96 -10.26 -11.07
C PRO A 75 5.91 -10.42 -9.54
N VAL A 76 4.78 -10.89 -9.03
CA VAL A 76 4.51 -11.11 -7.59
C VAL A 76 3.82 -12.44 -7.32
N GLU A 77 3.67 -13.30 -8.33
CA GLU A 77 2.90 -14.54 -8.29
C GLU A 77 3.39 -15.48 -7.17
N GLY A 78 4.71 -15.51 -6.93
CA GLY A 78 5.31 -16.33 -5.87
C GLY A 78 4.88 -15.95 -4.44
N LEU A 79 4.36 -14.73 -4.25
CA LEU A 79 3.91 -14.20 -2.96
C LEU A 79 2.47 -14.62 -2.61
N TYR A 80 1.72 -15.16 -3.58
CA TYR A 80 0.32 -15.56 -3.39
C TYR A 80 0.19 -17.07 -3.12
N ALA A 81 -0.79 -17.43 -2.28
CA ALA A 81 -1.14 -18.81 -1.95
C ALA A 81 -1.99 -19.47 -3.04
N LYS A 82 -2.89 -18.68 -3.66
CA LYS A 82 -3.76 -19.11 -4.76
C LYS A 82 -3.32 -18.42 -6.05
N SER A 83 -3.54 -19.08 -7.19
CA SER A 83 -3.33 -18.42 -8.48
C SER A 83 -4.27 -17.23 -8.59
N ILE A 84 -3.71 -16.11 -9.06
CA ILE A 84 -4.43 -14.86 -9.30
C ILE A 84 -4.68 -14.64 -10.80
N TYR A 85 -4.30 -15.60 -11.65
CA TYR A 85 -4.53 -15.66 -13.11
C TYR A 85 -4.80 -17.09 -13.59
#